data_AF-A0A5L4R4F3-F1
#
_entry.id   AF-A0A5L4R4F3-F1
#
_cell.length_a   1.000
_cell.length_b   1.000
_cell.length_c   1.000
_cell.angle_alpha   90.00
_cell.angle_beta   90.00
_cell.angle_gamma   90.00
#
_symmetry.space_group_name_H-M   'P 1'
#
loop_
_entity.id
_entity.type
_entity.pdbx_description
1 polymer ?
#
loop_
_entity_poly.entity_id
_entity_poly.type
_entity_poly.pdbx_seq_one_letter_code
_entity_poly.pdbx_strand_id
1 'polypeptide(L)'
;LMFSHGAGALAMNHFLFWSAQFNLIEYFYGGVAEVRYSNFYQRLLKENNNIVGISDTSELLYGNIENRNKLWSLIDKKVKALVLVRDPIELIKHCYGRKWGTSWAKLKEFTLEHNFEDVIKAPEPYNYDFPSTYKHLENQCFLWNTLKEHFPHLDFKYLDVREFTGSKTIETMKKLALKFGFNIKLSTEEQENMFVKNMFAGNLHFLLPLTLKIDKIKIEFSILKKDENLLDLRKEFELKESQNQLGIYILKSDYKELLKNHKLYEKTLHYIQNFYNKLLERIKLEDELMLKPEDILEHLKKDEACCKELKGVLDYESKDLKATRPDIVDSWKYYKEFEKMCENL
;
A
#
# COMPACT_ATOMS: atom_id res chain seq x y z
N LEU A 1 2.11 6.59 -18.01
CA LEU A 1 1.85 5.19 -17.64
C LEU A 1 2.46 4.93 -16.26
N MET A 2 1.83 4.12 -15.41
CA MET A 2 2.37 3.67 -14.12
C MET A 2 2.21 2.15 -13.97
N PHE A 3 3.25 1.48 -13.47
CA PHE A 3 3.19 0.08 -13.03
C PHE A 3 3.60 -0.01 -11.57
N SER A 4 2.86 -0.76 -10.76
CA SER A 4 3.05 -0.67 -9.30
C SER A 4 2.56 -1.83 -8.43
N HIS A 5 2.11 -2.95 -8.99
CA HIS A 5 1.49 -4.01 -8.20
C HIS A 5 2.44 -4.54 -7.12
N GLY A 6 1.97 -4.58 -5.87
CA GLY A 6 2.75 -4.98 -4.69
C GLY A 6 3.92 -4.06 -4.30
N ALA A 7 4.25 -3.05 -5.09
CA ALA A 7 5.38 -2.14 -4.91
C ALA A 7 4.96 -0.71 -4.49
N GLY A 8 3.94 -0.59 -3.64
CA GLY A 8 3.51 0.70 -3.09
C GLY A 8 2.54 1.50 -3.95
N ALA A 9 1.85 0.84 -4.90
CA ALA A 9 0.80 1.43 -5.77
C ALA A 9 -0.15 2.38 -5.03
N LEU A 10 -0.74 1.91 -3.93
CA LEU A 10 -1.74 2.67 -3.18
C LEU A 10 -1.16 3.96 -2.60
N ALA A 11 0.03 3.88 -2.00
CA ALA A 11 0.70 5.04 -1.42
C ALA A 11 1.07 6.06 -2.49
N MET A 12 1.60 5.59 -3.63
CA MET A 12 1.91 6.45 -4.78
C MET A 12 0.66 7.10 -5.36
N ASN A 13 -0.42 6.35 -5.54
CA ASN A 13 -1.69 6.88 -6.03
C ASN A 13 -2.25 7.94 -5.06
N HIS A 14 -2.26 7.63 -3.75
CA HIS A 14 -2.69 8.56 -2.72
C HIS A 14 -1.88 9.86 -2.76
N PHE A 15 -0.56 9.76 -2.93
CA PHE A 15 0.30 10.91 -3.12
C PHE A 15 -0.09 11.72 -4.37
N LEU A 16 -0.13 11.09 -5.55
CA LEU A 16 -0.35 11.78 -6.82
C LEU A 16 -1.74 12.43 -6.89
N PHE A 17 -2.75 11.78 -6.33
CA PHE A 17 -4.11 12.31 -6.22
C PHE A 17 -4.16 13.55 -5.32
N TRP A 18 -3.73 13.44 -4.05
CA TRP A 18 -3.87 14.55 -3.10
C TRP A 18 -2.91 15.70 -3.36
N SER A 19 -1.69 15.39 -3.83
CA SER A 19 -0.65 16.39 -4.04
C SER A 19 -0.75 17.09 -5.39
N ALA A 20 -1.25 16.43 -6.43
CA ALA A 20 -1.19 16.94 -7.79
C ALA A 20 -2.48 16.74 -8.61
N GLN A 21 -3.53 16.18 -8.00
CA GLN A 21 -4.83 15.92 -8.62
C GLN A 21 -4.72 15.04 -9.88
N PHE A 22 -3.83 14.04 -9.84
CA PHE A 22 -3.82 13.01 -10.87
C PHE A 22 -4.94 12.00 -10.65
N ASN A 23 -5.58 11.59 -11.74
CA ASN A 23 -6.57 10.53 -11.72
C ASN A 23 -5.95 9.23 -12.22
N LEU A 24 -5.90 8.21 -11.37
CA LEU A 24 -5.43 6.88 -11.75
C LEU A 24 -6.57 6.07 -12.41
N ILE A 25 -6.29 5.64 -13.62
CA ILE A 25 -7.15 4.78 -14.43
C ILE A 25 -6.48 3.41 -14.48
N GLU A 26 -6.89 2.51 -13.59
CA GLU A 26 -6.27 1.20 -13.39
C GLU A 26 -6.84 0.13 -14.33
N TYR A 27 -5.97 -0.72 -14.88
CA TYR A 27 -6.34 -1.91 -15.66
C TYR A 27 -6.83 -3.09 -14.80
N PHE A 28 -6.90 -2.92 -13.48
CA PHE A 28 -7.42 -3.92 -12.55
C PHE A 28 -8.95 -3.80 -12.40
N TYR A 29 -9.68 -3.93 -13.52
CA TYR A 29 -11.15 -3.90 -13.56
C TYR A 29 -11.68 -4.98 -14.51
N GLY A 30 -12.80 -5.63 -14.17
CA GLY A 30 -13.36 -6.72 -14.97
C GLY A 30 -13.90 -6.29 -16.34
N GLY A 31 -13.95 -7.24 -17.29
CA GLY A 31 -14.47 -7.03 -18.64
C GLY A 31 -13.44 -7.33 -19.73
N VAL A 32 -13.92 -7.72 -20.92
CA VAL A 32 -13.07 -7.97 -22.11
C VAL A 32 -12.40 -6.68 -22.60
N ALA A 33 -11.38 -6.80 -23.47
CA ALA A 33 -10.55 -5.68 -23.91
C ALA A 33 -11.33 -4.50 -24.49
N GLU A 34 -12.41 -4.74 -25.25
CA GLU A 34 -13.24 -3.69 -25.84
C GLU A 34 -13.96 -2.84 -24.79
N VAL A 35 -14.50 -3.50 -23.76
CA VAL A 35 -15.18 -2.82 -22.64
C VAL A 35 -14.18 -1.97 -21.87
N ARG A 36 -12.98 -2.52 -21.62
CA ARG A 36 -11.89 -1.79 -20.97
C ARG A 36 -11.47 -0.56 -21.77
N TYR A 37 -11.24 -0.72 -23.07
CA TYR A 37 -10.89 0.39 -23.96
C TYR A 37 -11.91 1.51 -23.88
N SER A 38 -13.20 1.20 -24.06
CA SER A 38 -14.27 2.19 -24.01
C SER A 38 -14.28 2.93 -22.67
N ASN A 39 -14.19 2.22 -21.56
CA ASN A 39 -14.15 2.82 -20.22
C ASN A 39 -12.93 3.73 -20.03
N PHE A 40 -11.74 3.31 -20.45
CA PHE A 40 -10.54 4.13 -20.35
C PHE A 40 -10.61 5.37 -21.22
N TYR A 41 -11.04 5.22 -22.47
CA TYR A 41 -11.21 6.33 -23.38
C TYR A 41 -12.19 7.37 -22.82
N GLN A 42 -13.34 6.94 -22.29
CA GLN A 42 -14.32 7.83 -21.68
C GLN A 42 -13.78 8.55 -20.43
N ARG A 43 -13.00 7.87 -19.58
CA ARG A 43 -12.36 8.49 -18.40
C ARG A 43 -11.28 9.48 -18.82
N LEU A 44 -10.44 9.10 -19.78
CA LEU A 44 -9.38 9.95 -20.33
C LEU A 44 -9.91 11.25 -20.96
N LEU A 45 -11.14 11.24 -21.50
CA LEU A 45 -11.78 12.43 -22.06
C LEU A 45 -12.38 13.37 -21.00
N LYS A 46 -12.80 12.84 -19.84
CA LYS A 46 -13.53 13.61 -18.82
C LYS A 46 -12.59 14.28 -17.82
N GLU A 47 -11.48 13.63 -17.51
CA GLU A 47 -10.58 14.02 -16.43
C GLU A 47 -9.32 14.68 -17.01
N ASN A 48 -8.82 15.72 -16.33
CA ASN A 48 -7.49 16.27 -16.60
C ASN A 48 -6.46 15.55 -15.72
N ASN A 49 -5.19 15.53 -16.15
CA ASN A 49 -4.08 14.87 -15.44
C ASN A 49 -4.31 13.38 -15.17
N ASN A 50 -4.41 12.58 -16.22
CA ASN A 50 -4.64 11.14 -16.10
C ASN A 50 -3.35 10.33 -16.04
N ILE A 51 -3.37 9.28 -15.25
CA ILE A 51 -2.36 8.22 -15.24
C ILE A 51 -3.06 6.93 -15.63
N VAL A 52 -2.55 6.27 -16.66
CA VAL A 52 -2.94 4.89 -16.95
C VAL A 52 -2.09 3.96 -16.09
N GLY A 53 -2.74 3.15 -15.26
CA GLY A 53 -2.12 2.13 -14.41
C GLY A 53 -2.25 0.75 -15.03
N ILE A 54 -1.14 0.05 -15.22
CA ILE A 54 -1.12 -1.38 -15.57
C ILE A 54 -0.64 -2.13 -14.34
N SER A 55 -1.45 -3.04 -13.82
CA SER A 55 -1.12 -3.83 -12.62
C SER A 55 -1.38 -5.33 -12.79
N ASP A 56 -1.95 -5.74 -13.94
CA ASP A 56 -2.18 -7.14 -14.29
C ASP A 56 -2.22 -7.31 -15.81
N THR A 57 -1.60 -8.37 -16.30
CA THR A 57 -1.40 -8.70 -17.71
C THR A 57 -1.90 -10.10 -18.07
N SER A 58 -2.57 -10.77 -17.13
CA SER A 58 -3.16 -12.10 -17.29
C SER A 58 -4.14 -12.09 -18.46
N GLU A 59 -3.93 -12.95 -19.44
CA GLU A 59 -4.80 -13.05 -20.63
C GLU A 59 -6.27 -13.32 -20.28
N LEU A 60 -6.54 -14.00 -19.16
CA LEU A 60 -7.89 -14.28 -18.65
C LEU A 60 -8.68 -12.98 -18.43
N LEU A 61 -8.00 -11.93 -17.98
CA LEU A 61 -8.60 -10.63 -17.73
C LEU A 61 -8.95 -9.88 -19.03
N TYR A 62 -8.28 -10.19 -20.13
CA TYR A 62 -8.49 -9.56 -21.45
C TYR A 62 -9.30 -10.46 -22.41
N GLY A 63 -9.73 -11.63 -21.95
CA GLY A 63 -10.37 -12.68 -22.74
C GLY A 63 -9.37 -13.58 -23.47
N ASN A 64 -8.34 -13.01 -24.08
CA ASN A 64 -7.20 -13.73 -24.67
C ASN A 64 -5.99 -12.79 -24.87
N ILE A 65 -4.86 -13.38 -25.27
CA ILE A 65 -3.60 -12.68 -25.54
C ILE A 65 -3.69 -11.65 -26.67
N GLU A 66 -4.44 -11.95 -27.74
CA GLU A 66 -4.58 -11.07 -28.92
C GLU A 66 -5.30 -9.79 -28.55
N ASN A 67 -6.39 -9.90 -27.77
CA ASN A 67 -7.17 -8.79 -27.25
C ASN A 67 -6.36 -7.91 -26.31
N ARG A 68 -5.54 -8.51 -25.43
CA ARG A 68 -4.60 -7.76 -24.58
C ARG A 68 -3.63 -6.95 -25.43
N ASN A 69 -2.96 -7.60 -26.38
CA ASN A 69 -1.94 -6.98 -27.21
C ASN A 69 -2.55 -5.88 -28.11
N LYS A 70 -3.76 -6.09 -28.63
CA LYS A 70 -4.52 -5.08 -29.38
C LYS A 70 -4.88 -3.87 -28.52
N LEU A 71 -5.26 -4.07 -27.26
CA LEU A 71 -5.53 -2.95 -26.36
C LEU A 71 -4.25 -2.17 -26.03
N TRP A 72 -3.16 -2.88 -25.78
CA TRP A 72 -1.88 -2.25 -25.45
C TRP A 72 -1.28 -1.48 -26.61
N SER A 73 -1.46 -1.95 -27.86
CA SER A 73 -0.99 -1.22 -29.04
C SER A 73 -1.65 0.15 -29.24
N LEU A 74 -2.79 0.41 -28.57
CA LEU A 74 -3.46 1.72 -28.56
C LEU A 74 -2.79 2.72 -27.61
N ILE A 75 -1.86 2.28 -26.76
CA ILE A 75 -1.01 3.15 -25.94
C ILE A 75 0.20 3.52 -26.81
N ASP A 76 0.07 4.58 -27.61
CA ASP A 76 1.07 5.01 -28.60
C ASP A 76 1.81 6.30 -28.21
N LYS A 77 1.29 7.01 -27.19
CA LYS A 77 1.84 8.30 -26.76
C LYS A 77 3.21 8.14 -26.12
N LYS A 78 4.23 8.78 -26.72
CA LYS A 78 5.59 8.84 -26.19
C LYS A 78 5.67 9.70 -24.93
N VAL A 79 5.66 9.05 -23.76
CA VAL A 79 5.73 9.70 -22.45
C VAL A 79 6.66 8.94 -21.51
N LYS A 80 6.96 9.56 -20.37
CA LYS A 80 7.63 8.86 -19.26
C LYS A 80 6.67 7.84 -18.64
N ALA A 81 7.19 6.65 -18.36
CA ALA A 81 6.51 5.62 -17.60
C ALA A 81 7.17 5.50 -16.22
N LEU A 82 6.36 5.50 -15.15
CA LEU A 82 6.85 5.26 -13.80
C LEU A 82 6.67 3.77 -13.46
N VAL A 83 7.75 3.09 -13.13
CA VAL A 83 7.72 1.68 -12.69
C VAL A 83 8.17 1.62 -11.24
N LEU A 84 7.25 1.30 -10.34
CA LEU A 84 7.58 1.08 -8.94
C LEU A 84 8.14 -0.31 -8.77
N VAL A 85 9.27 -0.41 -8.08
CA VAL A 85 9.98 -1.66 -7.86
C VAL A 85 10.26 -1.87 -6.37
N ARG A 86 10.42 -3.13 -5.99
CA ARG A 86 10.74 -3.59 -4.63
C ARG A 86 11.57 -4.86 -4.77
N ASP A 87 12.33 -5.18 -3.74
CA ASP A 87 12.93 -6.50 -3.57
C ASP A 87 11.90 -7.61 -3.90
N PRO A 88 12.18 -8.48 -4.88
CA PRO A 88 11.22 -9.49 -5.34
C PRO A 88 10.81 -10.49 -4.25
N ILE A 89 11.67 -10.78 -3.26
CA ILE A 89 11.30 -11.65 -2.15
C ILE A 89 10.31 -10.94 -1.22
N GLU A 90 10.51 -9.63 -0.99
CA GLU A 90 9.50 -8.83 -0.28
C GLU A 90 8.20 -8.65 -1.08
N LEU A 91 8.26 -8.76 -2.41
CA LEU A 91 7.09 -8.75 -3.28
C LEU A 91 6.29 -10.06 -3.16
N ILE A 92 6.98 -11.21 -3.10
CA ILE A 92 6.36 -12.51 -2.78
C ILE A 92 5.73 -12.45 -1.39
N LYS A 93 6.44 -11.91 -0.39
CA LYS A 93 5.89 -11.66 0.96
C LYS A 93 4.58 -10.87 0.90
N HIS A 94 4.53 -9.84 0.07
CA HIS A 94 3.33 -9.05 -0.09
C HIS A 94 2.15 -9.87 -0.64
N CYS A 95 2.41 -10.78 -1.59
CA CYS A 95 1.39 -11.60 -2.23
C CYS A 95 0.82 -12.68 -1.30
N TYR A 96 1.69 -13.35 -0.54
CA TYR A 96 1.31 -14.51 0.30
C TYR A 96 1.10 -14.17 1.78
N GLY A 97 1.67 -13.06 2.26
CA GLY A 97 1.71 -12.71 3.68
C GLY A 97 0.46 -12.02 4.22
N ARG A 98 -0.57 -11.78 3.39
CA ARG A 98 -1.75 -10.98 3.77
C ARG A 98 -2.97 -11.85 4.05
N LYS A 99 -3.53 -11.70 5.25
CA LYS A 99 -4.94 -12.04 5.51
C LYS A 99 -5.80 -10.93 4.90
N TRP A 100 -6.64 -11.28 3.93
CA TRP A 100 -7.59 -10.35 3.32
C TRP A 100 -9.00 -10.59 3.87
N GLY A 101 -9.77 -9.51 3.98
CA GLY A 101 -11.23 -9.59 4.07
C GLY A 101 -11.83 -9.78 5.45
N THR A 102 -11.07 -9.68 6.55
CA THR A 102 -11.64 -9.78 7.90
C THR A 102 -11.20 -8.64 8.82
N SER A 103 -12.17 -7.87 9.33
CA SER A 103 -11.90 -6.85 10.35
C SER A 103 -11.49 -7.49 11.67
N TRP A 104 -10.50 -6.87 12.34
CA TRP A 104 -10.12 -7.21 13.71
C TRP A 104 -11.16 -6.74 14.75
N ALA A 105 -12.09 -5.87 14.37
CA ALA A 105 -13.14 -5.42 15.26
C ALA A 105 -14.15 -6.56 15.53
N LYS A 106 -14.41 -6.83 16.81
CA LYS A 106 -15.65 -7.49 17.27
C LYS A 106 -16.80 -6.49 17.29
N LEU A 107 -16.50 -5.26 17.72
CA LEU A 107 -17.46 -4.16 17.81
C LEU A 107 -16.91 -2.95 17.06
N LYS A 108 -17.74 -2.36 16.19
CA LYS A 108 -17.45 -1.08 15.54
C LYS A 108 -17.85 0.12 16.39
N GLU A 109 -18.75 -0.10 17.34
CA GLU A 109 -19.21 0.89 18.30
C GLU A 109 -19.18 0.28 19.71
N PHE A 110 -18.67 1.01 20.68
CA PHE A 110 -18.46 0.52 22.05
C PHE A 110 -18.51 1.66 23.06
N THR A 111 -18.43 1.34 24.35
CA THR A 111 -18.57 2.30 25.47
C THR A 111 -17.41 2.13 26.46
N LEU A 112 -17.33 3.01 27.45
CA LEU A 112 -16.33 2.96 28.53
C LEU A 112 -16.38 1.69 29.40
N GLU A 113 -17.44 0.89 29.28
CA GLU A 113 -17.61 -0.37 30.04
C GLU A 113 -16.99 -1.58 29.30
N HIS A 114 -16.61 -1.42 28.04
CA HIS A 114 -15.97 -2.47 27.25
C HIS A 114 -14.45 -2.41 27.42
N ASN A 115 -13.82 -3.54 27.70
CA ASN A 115 -12.37 -3.68 27.65
C ASN A 115 -11.89 -3.86 26.20
N PHE A 116 -10.58 -3.76 25.98
CA PHE A 116 -9.99 -3.89 24.64
C PHE A 116 -10.35 -5.21 23.97
N GLU A 117 -10.33 -6.30 24.73
CA GLU A 117 -10.61 -7.66 24.28
C GLU A 117 -12.10 -7.89 23.95
N ASP A 118 -13.01 -7.02 24.42
CA ASP A 118 -14.42 -7.03 24.04
C ASP A 118 -14.61 -6.38 22.65
N VAL A 119 -13.74 -5.44 22.29
CA VAL A 119 -13.82 -4.65 21.06
C VAL A 119 -12.97 -5.26 19.94
N ILE A 120 -11.82 -5.84 20.26
CA ILE A 120 -10.83 -6.33 19.29
C ILE A 120 -10.66 -7.86 19.42
N LYS A 121 -10.63 -8.56 18.28
CA LYS A 121 -10.38 -10.00 18.18
C LYS A 121 -8.99 -10.35 18.69
N ALA A 122 -8.81 -11.55 19.25
CA ALA A 122 -7.49 -12.10 19.57
C ALA A 122 -6.64 -12.27 18.28
N PRO A 123 -5.30 -12.33 18.38
CA PRO A 123 -4.46 -12.64 17.24
C PRO A 123 -4.67 -14.09 16.84
N GLU A 124 -4.79 -14.32 15.54
CA GLU A 124 -4.89 -15.66 14.99
C GLU A 124 -3.53 -16.07 14.42
N PRO A 125 -3.10 -17.33 14.61
CA PRO A 125 -1.90 -17.85 13.95
C PRO A 125 -1.93 -17.57 12.46
N TYR A 126 -0.77 -17.26 11.90
CA TYR A 126 -0.62 -17.14 10.46
C TYR A 126 -0.14 -18.47 9.89
N ASN A 127 -0.96 -19.06 9.03
CA ASN A 127 -0.61 -20.25 8.26
C ASN A 127 -0.48 -19.82 6.80
N TYR A 128 0.71 -19.99 6.23
CA TYR A 128 0.99 -19.66 4.84
C TYR A 128 1.05 -20.93 4.02
N ASP A 129 0.33 -20.93 2.91
CA ASP A 129 0.41 -21.98 1.90
C ASP A 129 1.34 -21.49 0.79
N PHE A 130 2.56 -22.02 0.76
CA PHE A 130 3.54 -21.66 -0.26
C PHE A 130 3.31 -22.49 -1.52
N PRO A 131 3.30 -21.86 -2.71
CA PRO A 131 3.10 -22.59 -3.95
C PRO A 131 4.37 -23.37 -4.32
N SER A 132 4.20 -24.40 -5.15
CA SER A 132 5.30 -25.09 -5.83
C SER A 132 5.86 -24.32 -7.04
N THR A 133 5.22 -23.22 -7.45
CA THR A 133 5.61 -22.37 -8.57
C THR A 133 5.22 -20.92 -8.34
N TYR A 134 6.11 -19.99 -8.69
CA TYR A 134 5.84 -18.54 -8.64
C TYR A 134 5.59 -17.93 -10.01
N LYS A 135 5.60 -18.74 -11.08
CA LYS A 135 5.45 -18.28 -12.46
C LYS A 135 4.21 -17.42 -12.71
N HIS A 136 3.09 -17.71 -12.05
CA HIS A 136 1.87 -16.91 -12.19
C HIS A 136 2.05 -15.44 -11.77
N LEU A 137 3.05 -15.12 -10.93
CA LEU A 137 3.39 -13.75 -10.55
C LEU A 137 3.96 -12.93 -11.72
N GLU A 138 4.40 -13.57 -12.82
CA GLU A 138 4.74 -12.90 -14.09
C GLU A 138 3.58 -12.12 -14.67
N ASN A 139 2.33 -12.40 -14.29
CA ASN A 139 1.18 -11.66 -14.80
C ASN A 139 0.80 -10.44 -13.96
N GLN A 140 1.45 -10.20 -12.82
CA GLN A 140 1.06 -9.14 -11.90
C GLN A 140 2.25 -8.40 -11.30
N CYS A 141 3.20 -9.15 -10.73
CA CYS A 141 4.26 -8.61 -9.89
C CYS A 141 5.61 -8.52 -10.62
N PHE A 142 5.93 -9.51 -11.45
CA PHE A 142 7.19 -9.59 -12.18
C PHE A 142 6.96 -9.25 -13.66
N LEU A 143 6.91 -7.94 -13.96
CA LEU A 143 6.51 -7.43 -15.28
C LEU A 143 7.39 -6.27 -15.79
N TRP A 144 8.55 -6.05 -15.19
CA TRP A 144 9.36 -4.86 -15.46
C TRP A 144 9.98 -4.88 -16.85
N ASN A 145 10.57 -6.01 -17.26
CA ASN A 145 11.12 -6.15 -18.59
C ASN A 145 10.02 -6.40 -19.63
N THR A 146 9.05 -7.25 -19.28
CA THR A 146 7.91 -7.54 -20.16
C THR A 146 7.19 -6.26 -20.60
N LEU A 147 6.94 -5.31 -19.69
CA LEU A 147 6.33 -4.03 -20.06
C LEU A 147 7.21 -3.20 -20.99
N LYS A 148 8.53 -3.20 -20.78
CA LYS A 148 9.46 -2.45 -21.63
C LYS A 148 9.45 -2.96 -23.07
N GLU A 149 9.39 -4.27 -23.25
CA GLU A 149 9.31 -4.88 -24.58
C GLU A 149 7.99 -4.58 -25.29
N HIS A 150 6.88 -4.52 -24.56
CA HIS A 150 5.58 -4.18 -25.14
C HIS A 150 5.43 -2.67 -25.41
N PHE A 151 6.12 -1.82 -24.66
CA PHE A 151 6.04 -0.37 -24.79
C PHE A 151 7.42 0.28 -25.06
N PRO A 152 8.14 -0.11 -26.14
CA PRO A 152 9.53 0.31 -26.37
C PRO A 152 9.68 1.81 -26.63
N HIS A 153 8.57 2.51 -26.89
CA HIS A 153 8.52 3.94 -27.16
C HIS A 153 8.39 4.80 -25.89
N LEU A 154 8.15 4.19 -24.72
CA LEU A 154 8.05 4.91 -23.45
C LEU A 154 9.43 5.11 -22.81
N ASP A 155 9.57 6.21 -22.08
CA ASP A 155 10.77 6.48 -21.28
C ASP A 155 10.59 5.92 -19.86
N PHE A 156 11.08 4.69 -19.63
CA PHE A 156 10.93 3.96 -18.38
C PHE A 156 11.78 4.56 -17.25
N LYS A 157 11.11 4.94 -16.16
CA LYS A 157 11.74 5.46 -14.94
C LYS A 157 11.39 4.56 -13.76
N TYR A 158 12.40 3.87 -13.23
CA TYR A 158 12.26 3.04 -12.05
C TYR A 158 12.34 3.87 -10.76
N LEU A 159 11.50 3.54 -9.78
CA LEU A 159 11.50 4.10 -8.43
C LEU A 159 11.38 2.98 -7.41
N ASP A 160 12.36 2.87 -6.51
CA ASP A 160 12.30 1.85 -5.45
C ASP A 160 11.34 2.30 -4.34
N VAL A 161 10.51 1.39 -3.85
CA VAL A 161 9.57 1.64 -2.75
C VAL A 161 10.22 2.23 -1.50
N ARG A 162 11.49 1.90 -1.23
CA ARG A 162 12.25 2.41 -0.09
C ARG A 162 12.63 3.89 -0.22
N GLU A 163 12.57 4.43 -1.44
CA GLU A 163 12.82 5.86 -1.67
C GLU A 163 11.62 6.70 -1.21
N PHE A 164 10.43 6.13 -1.06
CA PHE A 164 9.22 6.86 -0.65
C PHE A 164 8.53 6.26 0.58
N THR A 165 9.32 5.93 1.59
CA THR A 165 8.84 5.58 2.94
C THR A 165 9.27 6.61 3.96
N GLY A 166 8.40 6.91 4.93
CA GLY A 166 8.71 7.82 6.02
C GLY A 166 9.03 9.23 5.54
N SER A 167 9.97 9.89 6.22
CA SER A 167 10.36 11.28 5.94
C SER A 167 10.97 11.46 4.55
N LYS A 168 11.57 10.42 3.96
CA LYS A 168 12.15 10.43 2.61
C LYS A 168 11.10 10.68 1.53
N THR A 169 9.84 10.32 1.78
CA THR A 169 8.73 10.47 0.83
C THR A 169 8.67 11.87 0.24
N ILE A 170 8.76 12.91 1.06
CA ILE A 170 8.58 14.30 0.58
C ILE A 170 9.68 14.68 -0.42
N GLU A 171 10.94 14.40 -0.11
CA GLU A 171 12.07 14.72 -0.99
C GLU A 171 11.98 13.94 -2.31
N THR A 172 11.70 12.63 -2.21
CA THR A 172 11.53 11.76 -3.38
C THR A 172 10.39 12.22 -4.27
N MET A 173 9.28 12.66 -3.68
CA MET A 173 8.15 13.16 -4.43
C MET A 173 8.44 14.52 -5.10
N LYS A 174 9.20 15.41 -4.47
CA LYS A 174 9.69 16.65 -5.11
C LYS A 174 10.59 16.33 -6.31
N LYS A 175 11.49 15.36 -6.19
CA LYS A 175 12.32 14.87 -7.30
C LYS A 175 11.46 14.28 -8.42
N LEU A 176 10.42 13.51 -8.08
CA LEU A 176 9.49 12.94 -9.04
C LEU A 176 8.69 14.02 -9.78
N ALA A 177 8.17 15.01 -9.06
CA ALA A 177 7.46 16.16 -9.60
C ALA A 177 8.30 16.92 -10.64
N LEU A 178 9.56 17.21 -10.32
CA LEU A 178 10.51 17.81 -11.25
C LEU A 178 10.75 16.93 -12.48
N LYS A 179 10.96 15.62 -12.26
CA LYS A 179 11.26 14.65 -13.33
C LYS A 179 10.10 14.47 -14.31
N PHE A 180 8.86 14.50 -13.82
CA PHE A 180 7.65 14.30 -14.62
C PHE A 180 6.97 15.62 -15.03
N GLY A 181 7.44 16.76 -14.53
CA GLY A 181 6.97 18.09 -14.94
C GLY A 181 5.61 18.46 -14.36
N PHE A 182 5.30 18.06 -13.12
CA PHE A 182 4.07 18.44 -12.44
C PHE A 182 4.36 19.23 -11.15
N ASN A 183 3.37 19.99 -10.67
CA ASN A 183 3.48 20.77 -9.45
C ASN A 183 2.77 20.08 -8.29
N ILE A 184 3.39 20.14 -7.12
CA ILE A 184 2.79 19.71 -5.86
C ILE A 184 2.00 20.89 -5.27
N LYS A 185 0.76 20.64 -4.88
CA LYS A 185 -0.23 21.62 -4.38
C LYS A 185 -0.43 21.59 -2.86
N LEU A 186 0.20 20.66 -2.16
CA LEU A 186 0.11 20.54 -0.70
C LEU A 186 1.29 21.24 -0.01
N SER A 187 1.03 21.81 1.16
CA SER A 187 2.08 22.33 2.05
C SER A 187 2.93 21.20 2.65
N THR A 188 4.13 21.50 3.15
CA THR A 188 4.99 20.48 3.76
C THR A 188 4.39 19.88 5.03
N GLU A 189 3.71 20.66 5.87
CA GLU A 189 3.01 20.14 7.06
C GLU A 189 1.92 19.12 6.67
N GLU A 190 1.13 19.40 5.63
CA GLU A 190 0.10 18.47 5.13
C GLU A 190 0.74 17.22 4.53
N GLN A 191 1.83 17.37 3.78
CA GLN A 191 2.59 16.24 3.23
C GLN A 191 3.15 15.34 4.34
N GLU A 192 3.70 15.92 5.40
CA GLU A 192 4.23 15.19 6.55
C GLU A 192 3.12 14.41 7.25
N ASN A 193 1.98 15.05 7.50
CA ASN A 193 0.85 14.38 8.14
C ASN A 193 0.24 13.26 7.28
N MET A 194 0.21 13.43 5.95
CA MET A 194 -0.50 12.51 5.04
C MET A 194 0.38 11.43 4.40
N PHE A 195 1.66 11.69 4.12
CA PHE A 195 2.46 10.78 3.28
C PHE A 195 3.67 10.16 3.99
N VAL A 196 4.10 10.72 5.12
CA VAL A 196 5.21 10.16 5.90
C VAL A 196 4.74 8.99 6.76
N LYS A 197 3.50 9.02 7.22
CA LYS A 197 2.91 7.95 8.04
C LYS A 197 2.42 6.79 7.18
N ASN A 198 2.63 5.58 7.67
CA ASN A 198 2.22 4.37 6.98
C ASN A 198 0.68 4.29 6.94
N MET A 199 0.11 4.13 5.75
CA MET A 199 -1.27 3.66 5.63
C MET A 199 -1.39 2.30 6.30
N PHE A 200 -2.55 2.03 6.89
CA PHE A 200 -2.83 0.70 7.41
C PHE A 200 -2.80 -0.34 6.29
N ALA A 201 -2.10 -1.45 6.55
CA ALA A 201 -1.97 -2.57 5.62
C ALA A 201 -2.83 -3.77 6.08
N GLY A 202 -3.19 -4.64 5.14
CA GLY A 202 -3.91 -5.89 5.42
C GLY A 202 -5.22 -5.66 6.19
N ASN A 203 -5.49 -6.52 7.18
CA ASN A 203 -6.72 -6.49 7.95
C ASN A 203 -6.91 -5.22 8.81
N LEU A 204 -5.83 -4.53 9.15
CA LEU A 204 -5.88 -3.25 9.87
C LEU A 204 -6.57 -2.16 9.04
N HIS A 205 -6.54 -2.25 7.71
CA HIS A 205 -7.33 -1.39 6.84
C HIS A 205 -8.84 -1.52 7.10
N PHE A 206 -9.31 -2.71 7.47
CA PHE A 206 -10.71 -2.99 7.79
C PHE A 206 -11.05 -2.79 9.27
N LEU A 207 -10.06 -2.52 10.14
CA LEU A 207 -10.30 -2.29 11.56
C LEU A 207 -11.07 -0.98 11.78
N LEU A 208 -10.66 0.09 11.11
CA LEU A 208 -11.23 1.42 11.29
C LEU A 208 -12.43 1.67 10.36
N PRO A 209 -13.31 2.64 10.68
CA PRO A 209 -13.35 3.40 11.93
C PRO A 209 -13.88 2.56 13.10
N LEU A 210 -13.56 2.99 14.33
CA LEU A 210 -14.18 2.52 15.58
C LEU A 210 -14.77 3.73 16.31
N THR A 211 -15.93 3.56 16.95
CA THR A 211 -16.61 4.67 17.67
C THR A 211 -16.79 4.34 19.15
N LEU A 212 -16.17 5.14 20.02
CA LEU A 212 -16.46 5.16 21.45
C LEU A 212 -17.63 6.12 21.71
N LYS A 213 -18.74 5.58 22.23
CA LYS A 213 -19.95 6.31 22.60
C LYS A 213 -19.97 6.57 24.10
N ILE A 214 -20.18 7.84 24.46
CA ILE A 214 -20.27 8.32 25.85
C ILE A 214 -21.50 9.20 25.94
N ASP A 215 -22.62 8.65 26.41
CA ASP A 215 -23.92 9.32 26.36
C ASP A 215 -24.27 9.80 24.93
N LYS A 216 -24.25 11.12 24.69
CA LYS A 216 -24.48 11.75 23.38
C LYS A 216 -23.19 12.06 22.63
N ILE A 217 -22.03 11.97 23.28
CA ILE A 217 -20.71 12.25 22.73
C ILE A 217 -20.22 11.05 21.92
N LYS A 218 -19.61 11.32 20.77
CA LYS A 218 -18.95 10.30 19.94
C LYS A 218 -17.48 10.65 19.74
N ILE A 219 -16.62 9.67 20.01
CA ILE A 219 -15.18 9.74 19.74
C ILE A 219 -14.84 8.66 18.72
N GLU A 220 -14.22 9.05 17.62
CA GLU A 220 -13.92 8.16 16.49
C GLU A 220 -12.42 7.90 16.40
N PHE A 221 -12.03 6.63 16.39
CA PHE A 221 -10.73 6.18 15.93
C PHE A 221 -10.82 5.96 14.42
N SER A 222 -10.03 6.66 13.61
CA SER A 222 -10.11 6.56 12.15
C SER A 222 -8.78 6.83 11.46
N ILE A 223 -8.75 6.63 10.14
CA ILE A 223 -7.61 7.03 9.32
C ILE A 223 -7.44 8.55 9.43
N LEU A 224 -6.20 9.05 9.44
CA LEU A 224 -5.96 10.49 9.47
C LEU A 224 -6.77 11.22 8.41
N LYS A 225 -7.55 12.20 8.87
CA LYS A 225 -8.39 13.05 8.05
C LYS A 225 -8.29 14.50 8.47
N LYS A 226 -8.61 15.38 7.54
CA LYS A 226 -8.74 16.82 7.76
C LYS A 226 -10.21 17.16 7.83
N ASP A 227 -10.65 17.66 8.98
CA ASP A 227 -11.99 18.19 9.20
C ASP A 227 -11.90 19.31 10.24
N GLU A 228 -12.32 20.51 9.87
CA GLU A 228 -12.24 21.70 10.71
C GLU A 228 -13.19 21.65 11.92
N ASN A 229 -14.20 20.78 11.90
CA ASN A 229 -15.15 20.60 13.00
C ASN A 229 -14.68 19.57 14.03
N LEU A 230 -13.66 18.78 13.69
CA LEU A 230 -13.09 17.76 14.55
C LEU A 230 -11.86 18.27 15.28
N LEU A 231 -11.70 17.82 16.52
CA LEU A 231 -10.49 17.98 17.32
C LEU A 231 -9.77 16.64 17.38
N ASP A 232 -8.45 16.65 17.20
CA ASP A 232 -7.60 15.46 17.27
C ASP A 232 -7.10 15.24 18.69
N LEU A 233 -7.76 14.32 19.40
CA LEU A 233 -7.49 14.03 20.80
C LEU A 233 -6.10 13.47 21.06
N ARG A 234 -5.38 12.98 20.04
CA ARG A 234 -4.00 12.51 20.24
C ARG A 234 -3.08 13.64 20.67
N LYS A 235 -3.30 14.84 20.13
CA LYS A 235 -2.54 16.05 20.47
C LYS A 235 -2.94 16.56 21.85
N GLU A 236 -4.24 16.63 22.11
CA GLU A 236 -4.79 17.09 23.38
C GLU A 236 -4.37 16.21 24.57
N PHE A 237 -4.26 14.90 24.35
CA PHE A 237 -3.93 13.93 25.40
C PHE A 237 -2.46 13.51 25.40
N GLU A 238 -1.63 14.15 24.57
CA GLU A 238 -0.20 13.86 24.41
C GLU A 238 0.08 12.35 24.22
N LEU A 239 -0.74 11.70 23.38
CA LEU A 239 -0.62 10.27 23.13
C LEU A 239 0.68 9.96 22.38
N LYS A 240 1.22 8.76 22.59
CA LYS A 240 2.39 8.27 21.87
C LYS A 240 2.18 8.37 20.36
N GLU A 241 3.18 8.86 19.64
CA GLU A 241 3.11 8.99 18.19
C GLU A 241 2.99 7.60 17.52
N SER A 242 2.01 7.43 16.63
CA SER A 242 1.91 6.23 15.79
C SER A 242 2.66 6.41 14.48
N GLN A 243 3.36 5.36 14.05
CA GLN A 243 3.93 5.27 12.71
C GLN A 243 2.85 5.13 11.63
N ASN A 244 1.63 4.72 12.02
CA ASN A 244 0.50 4.58 11.10
C ASN A 244 -0.37 5.84 11.08
N GLN A 245 -1.18 5.95 10.04
CA GLN A 245 -2.21 6.98 9.91
C GLN A 245 -3.40 6.74 10.86
N LEU A 246 -3.18 6.74 12.18
CA LEU A 246 -4.22 6.56 13.19
C LEU A 246 -4.60 7.90 13.84
N GLY A 247 -5.83 8.37 13.64
CA GLY A 247 -6.41 9.54 14.29
C GLY A 247 -7.43 9.18 15.37
N ILE A 248 -7.63 10.09 16.34
CA ILE A 248 -8.71 10.01 17.33
C ILE A 248 -9.42 11.35 17.34
N TYR A 249 -10.68 11.36 16.94
CA TYR A 249 -11.41 12.58 16.67
C TYR A 249 -12.68 12.70 17.51
N ILE A 250 -12.95 13.91 17.95
CA ILE A 250 -14.20 14.30 18.61
C ILE A 250 -14.72 15.58 17.95
N LEU A 251 -16.04 15.76 17.89
CA LEU A 251 -16.61 17.05 17.49
C LEU A 251 -16.20 18.13 18.49
N LYS A 252 -15.81 19.32 18.01
CA LYS A 252 -15.45 20.46 18.88
C LYS A 252 -16.59 20.83 19.85
N SER A 253 -17.85 20.67 19.45
CA SER A 253 -19.01 20.84 20.34
C SER A 253 -19.05 19.81 21.45
N ASP A 254 -18.84 18.53 21.12
CA ASP A 254 -18.88 17.42 22.06
C ASP A 254 -17.73 17.49 23.06
N TYR A 255 -16.55 17.94 22.60
CA TYR A 255 -15.41 18.18 23.49
C TYR A 255 -15.70 19.26 24.52
N LYS A 256 -16.36 20.36 24.13
CA LYS A 256 -16.80 21.40 25.08
C LYS A 256 -17.78 20.86 26.10
N GLU A 257 -18.69 19.97 25.71
CA GLU A 257 -19.60 19.30 26.66
C GLU A 257 -18.84 18.35 27.59
N LEU A 258 -17.87 17.58 27.08
CA LEU A 258 -17.02 16.68 27.88
C LEU A 258 -16.27 17.45 28.98
N LEU A 259 -15.70 18.61 28.65
CA LEU A 259 -14.97 19.46 29.59
C LEU A 259 -15.83 19.99 30.75
N LYS A 260 -17.16 20.06 30.61
CA LYS A 260 -18.06 20.47 31.71
C LYS A 260 -18.13 19.44 32.83
N ASN A 261 -17.82 18.17 32.55
CA ASN A 261 -17.83 17.10 33.53
C ASN A 261 -16.42 16.55 33.72
N HIS A 262 -15.66 17.15 34.65
CA HIS A 262 -14.27 16.78 34.92
C HIS A 262 -14.09 15.29 35.23
N LYS A 263 -15.00 14.67 35.98
CA LYS A 263 -14.89 13.24 36.31
C LYS A 263 -15.04 12.36 35.06
N LEU A 264 -15.98 12.71 34.17
CA LEU A 264 -16.17 12.01 32.91
C LEU A 264 -15.00 12.23 31.96
N TYR A 265 -14.48 13.46 31.89
CA TYR A 265 -13.29 13.81 31.12
C TYR A 265 -12.09 12.94 31.51
N GLU A 266 -11.75 12.88 32.80
CA GLU A 266 -10.64 12.06 33.30
C GLU A 266 -10.84 10.57 33.02
N LYS A 267 -12.06 10.04 33.23
CA LYS A 267 -12.40 8.64 32.90
C LYS A 267 -12.19 8.37 31.40
N THR A 268 -12.60 9.32 30.54
CA THR A 268 -12.51 9.21 29.08
C THR A 268 -11.06 9.26 28.61
N LEU A 269 -10.27 10.20 29.14
CA LEU A 269 -8.84 10.32 28.88
C LEU A 269 -8.10 9.02 29.20
N HIS A 270 -8.27 8.52 30.43
CA HIS A 270 -7.61 7.29 30.87
C HIS A 270 -8.00 6.08 30.02
N TYR A 271 -9.29 5.98 29.68
CA TYR A 271 -9.78 4.92 28.81
C TYR A 271 -9.14 4.98 27.42
N ILE A 272 -9.12 6.17 26.78
CA ILE A 272 -8.55 6.35 25.44
C ILE A 272 -7.06 6.06 25.45
N GLN A 273 -6.31 6.53 26.45
CA GLN A 273 -4.88 6.24 26.60
C GLN A 273 -4.62 4.73 26.67
N ASN A 274 -5.35 4.01 27.52
CA ASN A 274 -5.20 2.56 27.67
C ASN A 274 -5.57 1.80 26.39
N PHE A 275 -6.71 2.15 25.79
CA PHE A 275 -7.19 1.51 24.55
C PHE A 275 -6.21 1.76 23.40
N TYR A 276 -5.72 2.99 23.27
CA TYR A 276 -4.77 3.37 22.22
C TYR A 276 -3.43 2.64 22.36
N ASN A 277 -2.89 2.55 23.58
CA ASN A 277 -1.64 1.81 23.83
C ASN A 277 -1.78 0.32 23.47
N LYS A 278 -2.87 -0.33 23.91
CA LYS A 278 -3.15 -1.73 23.54
C LYS A 278 -3.34 -1.90 22.04
N LEU A 279 -3.95 -0.91 21.36
CA LEU A 279 -4.08 -0.93 19.90
C LEU A 279 -2.71 -0.88 19.22
N LEU A 280 -1.81 0.00 19.66
CA LEU A 280 -0.44 0.06 19.12
C LEU A 280 0.34 -1.23 19.35
N GLU A 281 0.24 -1.81 20.55
CA GLU A 281 0.84 -3.12 20.87
C GLU A 281 0.29 -4.22 19.96
N ARG A 282 -1.01 -4.22 19.70
CA ARG A 282 -1.62 -5.18 18.78
C ARG A 282 -1.13 -4.99 17.34
N ILE A 283 -1.02 -3.76 16.85
CA ILE A 283 -0.49 -3.50 15.50
C ILE A 283 0.93 -4.05 15.39
N LYS A 284 1.78 -3.81 16.38
CA LYS A 284 3.16 -4.34 16.42
C LYS A 284 3.18 -5.87 16.42
N LEU A 285 2.35 -6.52 17.22
CA LEU A 285 2.25 -7.98 17.26
C LEU A 285 1.85 -8.57 15.90
N GLU A 286 0.91 -7.93 15.21
CA GLU A 286 0.49 -8.36 13.87
C GLU A 286 1.64 -8.24 12.86
N ASP A 287 2.41 -7.15 12.93
CA ASP A 287 3.62 -7.00 12.13
C ASP A 287 4.64 -8.11 12.42
N GLU A 288 4.80 -8.53 13.67
CA GLU A 288 5.69 -9.62 14.08
C GLU A 288 5.23 -10.99 13.56
N LEU A 289 3.93 -11.28 13.60
CA LEU A 289 3.34 -12.56 13.15
C LEU A 289 3.23 -12.71 11.62
N MET A 290 3.24 -11.58 10.89
CA MET A 290 3.20 -11.60 9.43
C MET A 290 4.43 -12.27 8.79
N LEU A 291 4.21 -12.85 7.61
CA LEU A 291 5.18 -13.60 6.82
C LEU A 291 6.45 -12.78 6.66
N LYS A 292 7.61 -13.40 6.85
CA LYS A 292 8.90 -12.76 6.67
C LYS A 292 9.53 -13.16 5.33
N PRO A 293 10.34 -12.29 4.73
CA PRO A 293 11.16 -12.68 3.58
C PRO A 293 12.01 -13.92 3.85
N GLU A 294 12.49 -14.07 5.09
CA GLU A 294 13.29 -15.21 5.55
C GLU A 294 12.51 -16.54 5.43
N ASP A 295 11.21 -16.56 5.77
CA ASP A 295 10.36 -17.76 5.64
C ASP A 295 10.24 -18.21 4.17
N ILE A 296 10.16 -17.25 3.24
CA ILE A 296 10.11 -17.51 1.79
C ILE A 296 11.44 -18.09 1.31
N LEU A 297 12.56 -17.54 1.76
CA LEU A 297 13.88 -18.05 1.43
C LEU A 297 14.07 -19.48 1.97
N GLU A 298 13.60 -19.77 3.19
CA GLU A 298 13.62 -21.13 3.74
C GLU A 298 12.77 -22.12 2.94
N HIS A 299 11.60 -21.69 2.46
CA HIS A 299 10.77 -22.48 1.55
C HIS A 299 11.51 -22.79 0.24
N LEU A 300 12.01 -21.74 -0.44
CA LEU A 300 12.74 -21.87 -1.70
C LEU A 300 14.00 -22.73 -1.56
N LYS A 301 14.66 -22.72 -0.40
CA LYS A 301 15.83 -23.58 -0.12
C LYS A 301 15.47 -25.06 -0.10
N LYS A 302 14.25 -25.41 0.28
CA LYS A 302 13.76 -26.80 0.37
C LYS A 302 13.17 -27.30 -0.96
N ASP A 303 12.87 -26.41 -1.90
CA ASP A 303 12.28 -26.71 -3.20
C ASP A 303 13.16 -26.16 -4.34
N GLU A 304 14.15 -26.97 -4.73
CA GLU A 304 15.11 -26.62 -5.78
C GLU A 304 14.45 -26.31 -7.13
N ALA A 305 13.38 -27.02 -7.49
CA ALA A 305 12.67 -26.81 -8.74
C ALA A 305 11.99 -25.44 -8.77
N CYS A 306 11.26 -25.11 -7.70
CA CYS A 306 10.64 -23.79 -7.53
C CYS A 306 11.68 -22.66 -7.49
N CYS A 307 12.83 -22.90 -6.84
CA CYS A 307 13.92 -21.94 -6.79
C CYS A 307 14.53 -21.65 -8.18
N LYS A 308 14.84 -22.70 -8.95
CA LYS A 308 15.38 -22.57 -10.32
C LYS A 308 14.39 -21.87 -11.25
N GLU A 309 13.11 -22.18 -11.14
CA GLU A 309 12.05 -21.48 -11.88
C GLU A 309 12.05 -19.99 -11.55
N LEU A 310 11.91 -19.64 -10.26
CA LEU A 310 11.86 -18.24 -9.82
C LEU A 310 13.10 -17.45 -10.24
N LYS A 311 14.29 -18.08 -10.22
CA LYS A 311 15.52 -17.46 -10.71
C LYS A 311 15.42 -17.09 -12.18
N GLY A 312 14.94 -18.01 -13.02
CA GLY A 312 14.74 -17.74 -14.44
C GLY A 312 13.78 -16.56 -14.68
N VAL A 313 12.68 -16.50 -13.94
CA VAL A 313 11.72 -15.39 -13.99
C VAL A 313 12.39 -14.06 -13.62
N LEU A 314 13.06 -14.01 -12.47
CA LEU A 314 13.64 -12.77 -11.95
C LEU A 314 14.84 -12.30 -12.78
N ASP A 315 15.67 -13.20 -13.31
CA ASP A 315 16.77 -12.83 -14.21
C ASP A 315 16.23 -12.17 -15.49
N TYR A 316 15.14 -12.70 -16.04
CA TYR A 316 14.49 -12.11 -17.20
C TYR A 316 13.84 -10.75 -16.87
N GLU A 317 13.03 -10.68 -15.83
CA GLU A 317 12.26 -9.47 -15.51
C GLU A 317 13.13 -8.33 -14.97
N SER A 318 14.22 -8.64 -14.28
CA SER A 318 15.14 -7.62 -13.74
C SER A 318 16.20 -7.15 -14.73
N LYS A 319 16.30 -7.72 -15.94
CA LYS A 319 17.44 -7.49 -16.86
C LYS A 319 17.69 -6.01 -17.16
N ASP A 320 16.64 -5.26 -17.49
CA ASP A 320 16.76 -3.83 -17.80
C ASP A 320 17.01 -2.98 -16.54
N LEU A 321 16.36 -3.35 -15.44
CA LEU A 321 16.53 -2.67 -14.16
C LEU A 321 17.98 -2.80 -13.68
N LYS A 322 18.57 -4.01 -13.76
CA LYS A 322 19.99 -4.25 -13.45
C LYS A 322 20.92 -3.40 -14.33
N ALA A 323 20.60 -3.25 -15.62
CA ALA A 323 21.41 -2.47 -16.55
C ALA A 323 21.31 -0.95 -16.33
N THR A 324 20.14 -0.43 -15.97
CA THR A 324 19.87 1.03 -15.92
C THR A 324 19.88 1.62 -14.51
N ARG A 325 19.57 0.81 -13.49
CA ARG A 325 19.53 1.16 -12.07
C ARG A 325 20.11 0.03 -11.20
N PRO A 326 21.39 -0.32 -11.39
CA PRO A 326 22.03 -1.35 -10.56
C PRO A 326 21.99 -0.97 -9.08
N ASP A 327 22.01 0.33 -8.74
CA ASP A 327 21.88 0.85 -7.37
C ASP A 327 20.61 0.37 -6.64
N ILE A 328 19.50 0.18 -7.37
CA ILE A 328 18.26 -0.36 -6.81
C ILE A 328 18.44 -1.86 -6.48
N VAL A 329 18.90 -2.64 -7.44
CA VAL A 329 19.05 -4.10 -7.28
C VAL A 329 20.12 -4.42 -6.25
N ASP A 330 21.22 -3.68 -6.25
CA ASP A 330 22.31 -3.77 -5.28
C ASP A 330 21.89 -3.42 -3.86
N SER A 331 20.71 -2.84 -3.67
CA SER A 331 20.22 -2.57 -2.33
C SER A 331 19.12 -3.55 -1.89
N TRP A 332 18.70 -4.51 -2.73
CA TRP A 332 17.76 -5.58 -2.37
C TRP A 332 18.44 -6.66 -1.54
N LYS A 333 18.26 -6.61 -0.22
CA LYS A 333 18.89 -7.52 0.75
C LYS A 333 18.51 -8.97 0.47
N TYR A 334 17.21 -9.26 0.36
CA TYR A 334 16.70 -10.62 0.31
C TYR A 334 16.87 -11.23 -1.07
N TYR A 335 16.78 -10.42 -2.12
CA TYR A 335 17.13 -10.88 -3.46
C TYR A 335 18.59 -11.32 -3.57
N LYS A 336 19.53 -10.62 -2.92
CA LYS A 336 20.93 -11.08 -2.88
C LYS A 336 21.13 -12.38 -2.11
N GLU A 337 20.38 -12.59 -1.03
CA GLU A 337 20.39 -13.87 -0.31
C GLU A 337 19.84 -15.00 -1.18
N PHE A 338 18.77 -14.72 -1.93
CA PHE A 338 18.23 -15.63 -2.94
C PHE A 338 19.23 -15.94 -4.06
N GLU A 339 19.89 -14.94 -4.65
CA GLU A 339 20.88 -15.15 -5.72
C GLU A 339 22.03 -16.05 -5.25
N LYS A 340 22.57 -15.82 -4.03
CA LYS A 340 23.60 -16.68 -3.43
C LYS A 340 23.11 -18.11 -3.19
N MET A 341 21.85 -18.27 -2.80
CA MET A 341 21.27 -19.59 -2.63
C MET A 341 21.21 -20.34 -3.97
N CYS A 342 20.84 -19.66 -5.05
CA CYS A 342 20.80 -20.25 -6.38
C CYS A 342 22.17 -20.62 -6.96
N GLU A 343 23.26 -19.96 -6.54
CA GLU A 343 24.63 -20.35 -6.93
C GLU A 343 25.04 -21.74 -6.40
N ASN A 344 24.35 -22.23 -5.37
CA ASN A 344 24.62 -23.51 -4.72
C ASN A 344 23.68 -24.65 -5.18
N LEU A 345 22.85 -24.42 -6.21
CA LEU A 345 21.90 -25.36 -6.82
C LEU A 345 22.34 -25.76 -8.23
#